data_AF-A0A2E5FH74-F1
#
_entry.id   AF-A0A2E5FH74-F1
#
_cell.length_a   1.000
_cell.length_b   1.000
_cell.length_c   1.000
_cell.angle_alpha   90.00
_cell.angle_beta   90.00
_cell.angle_gamma   90.00
#
_symmetry.space_group_name_H-M   'P 1'
#
loop_
_entity.id
_entity.type
_entity.pdbx_description
1 polymer ?
#
loop_
_entity_poly.entity_id
_entity_poly.type
_entity_poly.pdbx_seq_one_letter_code
_entity_poly.pdbx_strand_id
1 'polypeptide(L)'
;MLFAILTFLTLSYFEFPESFKKNKQKRSETILIVGLDQSKEDINPDTILLTALPKEGGSPKILSIPRDTLVETENGTNRINHSWHENGNITGLRGALTSLANIPVDKYLVINFKNLEQLIDGLGGIKIHIEKEMKYEDKSQNLLIDFSPGIHNLNGRQSLLYARFRSDALGDIGRIQRQQKLAHAILKKFHKTATLKKIFIIQNFLKNIETNLKIEEALILGIRTLGEAPTTEILPGKFMGPFWSPEMSELNQWVAKNINQ
;
A
#
# COMPACT_ATOMS: atom_id res chain seq x y z
N MET A 1 -5.46 18.78 -26.72
CA MET A 1 -6.62 19.39 -26.04
C MET A 1 -7.94 18.82 -26.56
N LEU A 2 -8.23 18.85 -27.88
CA LEU A 2 -9.41 18.21 -28.49
C LEU A 2 -9.56 16.70 -28.22
N PHE A 3 -8.46 15.94 -28.22
CA PHE A 3 -8.48 14.50 -27.90
C PHE A 3 -8.85 14.21 -26.42
N ALA A 4 -8.47 15.09 -25.48
CA ALA A 4 -8.81 14.92 -24.07
C ALA A 4 -10.30 15.21 -23.79
N ILE A 5 -10.88 16.15 -24.53
CA ILE A 5 -12.31 16.51 -24.47
C ILE A 5 -13.16 15.38 -25.05
N LEU A 6 -12.75 14.77 -26.18
CA LEU A 6 -13.44 13.61 -26.75
C LEU A 6 -13.40 12.39 -25.83
N THR A 7 -12.27 12.14 -25.15
CA THR A 7 -12.12 11.02 -24.21
C THR A 7 -12.90 11.26 -22.92
N PHE A 8 -13.04 12.52 -22.48
CA PHE A 8 -13.87 12.90 -21.34
C PHE A 8 -15.36 12.74 -21.68
N LEU A 9 -15.78 13.12 -22.89
CA LEU A 9 -17.13 12.93 -23.40
C LEU A 9 -17.50 11.45 -23.58
N THR A 10 -16.58 10.61 -24.07
CA THR A 10 -16.85 9.16 -24.21
C THR A 10 -16.86 8.42 -22.87
N LEU A 11 -16.05 8.84 -21.89
CA LEU A 11 -16.07 8.30 -20.54
C LEU A 11 -17.24 8.83 -19.69
N SER A 12 -17.71 10.06 -19.95
CA SER A 12 -18.90 10.62 -19.29
C SER A 12 -20.21 10.05 -19.84
N TYR A 13 -20.23 9.60 -21.10
CA TYR A 13 -21.34 8.85 -21.70
C TYR A 13 -21.26 7.33 -21.46
N PHE A 14 -20.15 6.83 -20.92
CA PHE A 14 -20.14 5.51 -20.31
C PHE A 14 -20.90 5.63 -18.99
N GLU A 15 -22.23 5.55 -19.08
CA GLU A 15 -23.08 5.26 -17.92
C GLU A 15 -22.60 3.91 -17.38
N PHE A 16 -21.70 3.94 -16.40
CA PHE A 16 -21.40 2.76 -15.61
C PHE A 16 -22.74 2.30 -15.04
N PRO A 17 -23.16 1.05 -15.32
CA PRO A 17 -24.42 0.52 -14.80
C PRO A 17 -24.54 0.83 -13.31
N GLU A 18 -25.72 1.24 -12.83
CA GLU A 18 -25.92 1.56 -11.41
C GLU A 18 -25.45 0.43 -10.46
N SER A 19 -25.43 -0.81 -10.95
CA SER A 19 -24.88 -1.97 -10.25
C SER A 19 -23.40 -1.81 -9.85
N PHE A 20 -22.62 -1.02 -10.59
CA PHE A 20 -21.23 -0.68 -10.26
C PHE A 20 -21.10 0.51 -9.30
N LYS A 21 -22.17 1.31 -9.11
CA LYS A 21 -22.22 2.40 -8.11
C LYS A 21 -22.72 1.91 -6.75
N LYS A 22 -23.51 0.83 -6.71
CA LYS A 22 -24.06 0.26 -5.47
C LYS A 22 -23.08 -0.69 -4.78
N ASN A 23 -22.18 -0.16 -3.96
CA ASN A 23 -21.66 -0.94 -2.83
C ASN A 23 -22.81 -1.06 -1.79
N LYS A 24 -23.24 -2.28 -1.46
CA LYS A 24 -24.30 -2.52 -0.46
C LYS A 24 -23.83 -2.24 0.98
N GLN A 25 -22.52 -2.15 1.20
CA GLN A 25 -21.99 -1.79 2.52
C GLN A 25 -22.32 -0.34 2.84
N LYS A 26 -22.71 -0.10 4.10
CA LYS A 26 -22.94 1.25 4.65
C LYS A 26 -21.64 1.98 5.01
N ARG A 27 -20.53 1.25 5.04
CA ARG A 27 -19.21 1.70 5.48
C ARG A 27 -18.25 1.88 4.32
N SER A 28 -17.11 2.55 4.54
CA SER A 28 -16.01 2.63 3.58
C SER A 28 -15.45 1.24 3.23
N GLU A 29 -14.99 1.11 1.98
CA GLU A 29 -14.41 -0.13 1.48
C GLU A 29 -12.93 -0.20 1.85
N THR A 30 -12.50 -1.34 2.40
CA THR A 30 -11.16 -1.50 2.98
C THR A 30 -10.28 -2.41 2.14
N ILE A 31 -9.05 -1.97 1.88
CA ILE A 31 -8.05 -2.74 1.14
C ILE A 31 -6.80 -2.88 2.00
N LEU A 32 -6.45 -4.13 2.32
CA LEU A 32 -5.20 -4.46 2.99
C LEU A 32 -4.10 -4.69 1.96
N ILE A 33 -3.06 -3.87 1.99
CA ILE A 33 -1.87 -4.01 1.15
C ILE A 33 -0.75 -4.57 2.01
N VAL A 34 -0.24 -5.73 1.60
CA VAL A 34 0.80 -6.47 2.32
C VAL A 34 2.04 -6.55 1.45
N GLY A 35 3.17 -6.07 1.97
CA GLY A 35 4.48 -6.18 1.34
C GLY A 35 5.30 -7.30 1.97
N LEU A 36 5.73 -8.28 1.16
CA LEU A 36 6.55 -9.41 1.59
C LEU A 36 8.00 -9.26 1.10
N ASP A 37 8.96 -9.46 1.99
CA ASP A 37 10.36 -9.68 1.63
C ASP A 37 10.63 -11.19 1.52
N GLN A 38 10.52 -11.72 0.29
CA GLN A 38 10.75 -13.14 0.00
C GLN A 38 12.24 -13.52 -0.08
N SER A 39 13.16 -12.61 0.27
CA SER A 39 14.59 -12.94 0.33
C SER A 39 14.99 -13.77 1.57
N LYS A 40 14.03 -14.05 2.46
CA LYS A 40 14.23 -14.81 3.71
C LYS A 40 13.48 -16.14 3.67
N GLU A 41 14.01 -17.15 4.37
CA GLU A 41 13.36 -18.46 4.55
C GLU A 41 12.04 -18.34 5.33
N ASP A 42 11.96 -17.41 6.28
CA ASP A 42 10.74 -17.10 7.04
C ASP A 42 10.11 -15.79 6.54
N ILE A 43 9.00 -15.93 5.80
CA ILE A 43 8.36 -14.82 5.10
C ILE A 43 7.33 -14.16 6.01
N ASN A 44 7.76 -13.11 6.71
CA ASN A 44 6.88 -12.23 7.46
C ASN A 44 6.57 -10.95 6.66
N PRO A 45 5.36 -10.37 6.80
CA PRO A 45 5.05 -9.05 6.28
C PRO A 45 5.98 -7.97 6.81
N ASP A 46 6.62 -7.25 5.89
CA ASP A 46 7.47 -6.09 6.21
C ASP A 46 6.73 -4.76 6.03
N THR A 47 5.61 -4.78 5.31
CA THR A 47 4.75 -3.61 5.08
C THR A 47 3.30 -4.04 5.21
N ILE A 48 2.55 -3.35 6.08
CA ILE A 48 1.13 -3.59 6.31
C ILE A 48 0.45 -2.23 6.21
N LEU A 49 -0.35 -2.03 5.17
CA LEU A 49 -1.10 -0.79 4.95
C LEU A 49 -2.59 -1.12 4.82
N LEU A 50 -3.42 -0.48 5.63
CA LEU A 50 -4.86 -0.53 5.49
C LEU A 50 -5.34 0.73 4.79
N THR A 51 -5.98 0.59 3.64
CA THR A 51 -6.55 1.71 2.90
C THR A 51 -8.07 1.69 3.03
N ALA A 52 -8.65 2.73 3.61
CA ALA A 52 -10.09 2.96 3.62
C ALA A 52 -10.48 3.91 2.47
N LEU A 53 -11.44 3.47 1.65
CA LEU A 53 -11.91 4.15 0.45
C LEU A 53 -13.35 4.61 0.66
N PRO A 54 -13.60 5.93 0.78
CA PRO A 54 -14.94 6.48 0.97
C PRO A 54 -15.90 6.06 -0.13
N LYS A 55 -17.10 5.63 0.25
CA LYS A 55 -18.11 5.09 -0.69
C LYS A 55 -18.52 6.09 -1.77
N GLU A 56 -18.76 7.33 -1.38
CA GLU A 56 -19.24 8.41 -2.25
C GLU A 56 -18.12 9.11 -3.03
N GLY A 57 -16.90 8.58 -2.93
CA GLY A 57 -15.70 9.22 -3.46
C GLY A 57 -15.05 10.16 -2.44
N GLY A 58 -13.84 10.61 -2.76
CA GLY A 58 -13.03 11.45 -1.88
C GLY A 58 -11.66 10.85 -1.57
N SER A 59 -10.91 11.57 -0.75
CA SER A 59 -9.54 11.24 -0.38
C SER A 59 -9.41 9.89 0.35
N PRO A 60 -8.68 8.91 -0.21
CA PRO A 60 -8.36 7.65 0.48
C PRO A 60 -7.62 7.90 1.79
N LYS A 61 -7.92 7.08 2.80
CA LYS A 61 -7.26 7.12 4.11
C LYS A 61 -6.40 5.89 4.27
N ILE A 62 -5.09 6.08 4.41
CA ILE A 62 -4.12 4.99 4.54
C ILE A 62 -3.62 4.96 5.98
N LEU A 63 -3.81 3.85 6.66
CA LEU A 63 -3.22 3.55 7.95
C LEU A 63 -2.02 2.61 7.75
N SER A 64 -0.82 3.11 8.04
CA SER A 64 0.40 2.30 8.06
C SER A 64 0.51 1.61 9.41
N ILE A 65 0.51 0.28 9.40
CA ILE A 65 0.55 -0.53 10.60
C ILE A 65 2.00 -1.03 10.79
N PRO A 66 2.71 -0.59 11.84
CA PRO A 66 4.04 -1.10 12.11
C PRO A 66 4.01 -2.62 12.26
N ARG A 67 4.92 -3.33 11.59
CA ARG A 67 4.97 -4.79 11.60
C ARG A 67 5.13 -5.38 13.02
N ASP A 68 5.76 -4.62 13.91
CA ASP A 68 6.04 -4.98 15.29
C ASP A 68 4.90 -4.57 16.26
N THR A 69 3.70 -4.23 15.75
CA THR A 69 2.52 -3.89 16.55
C THR A 69 2.07 -5.08 17.39
N LEU A 70 1.95 -4.89 18.70
CA LEU A 70 1.39 -5.92 19.59
C LEU A 70 -0.10 -6.10 19.31
N VAL A 71 -0.50 -7.35 19.13
CA VAL A 71 -1.89 -7.76 18.94
C VAL A 71 -2.14 -9.01 19.77
N GLU A 72 -3.32 -9.08 20.39
CA GLU A 72 -3.81 -10.27 21.07
C GLU A 72 -4.69 -11.06 20.09
N THR A 73 -4.29 -12.29 19.78
CA THR A 73 -5.04 -13.23 18.94
C THR A 73 -5.47 -14.43 19.77
N GLU A 74 -6.24 -15.35 19.18
CA GLU A 74 -6.60 -16.63 19.83
C GLU A 74 -5.36 -17.46 20.22
N ASN A 75 -4.21 -17.19 19.59
CA ASN A 75 -2.92 -17.84 19.86
C ASN A 75 -2.07 -17.09 20.90
N GLY A 76 -2.59 -16.02 21.51
CA GLY A 76 -1.92 -15.20 22.52
C GLY A 76 -1.44 -13.85 21.97
N THR A 77 -0.63 -13.15 22.76
CA THR A 77 -0.07 -11.85 22.38
C THR A 77 1.21 -12.01 21.58
N ASN A 78 1.26 -11.45 20.36
CA ASN A 78 2.47 -11.41 19.53
C ASN A 78 2.51 -10.15 18.66
N ARG A 79 3.56 -9.99 17.85
CA ARG A 79 3.62 -8.95 16.82
C ARG A 79 2.68 -9.30 15.67
N ILE A 80 2.03 -8.29 15.11
CA ILE A 80 1.02 -8.47 14.07
C ILE A 80 1.57 -9.14 12.80
N ASN A 81 2.85 -8.98 12.48
CA ASN A 81 3.43 -9.66 11.33
C ASN A 81 3.55 -11.18 11.53
N HIS A 82 3.73 -11.68 12.76
CA HIS A 82 3.75 -13.11 13.05
C HIS A 82 2.39 -13.77 12.80
N SER A 83 1.30 -13.00 12.91
CA SER A 83 -0.04 -13.53 12.65
C SER A 83 -0.23 -13.95 11.19
N TRP A 84 0.68 -13.57 10.28
CA TRP A 84 0.71 -14.09 8.92
C TRP A 84 0.74 -15.62 8.88
N HIS A 85 1.42 -16.28 9.82
CA HIS A 85 1.50 -17.74 9.83
C HIS A 85 0.29 -18.41 10.50
N GLU A 86 -0.57 -17.63 11.16
CA GLU A 86 -1.77 -18.13 11.80
C GLU A 86 -2.84 -18.43 10.72
N ASN A 87 -3.39 -19.64 10.70
CA ASN A 87 -4.52 -20.01 9.83
C ASN A 87 -4.32 -19.75 8.32
N GLY A 88 -3.07 -19.62 7.83
CA GLY A 88 -2.72 -19.56 6.42
C GLY A 88 -2.61 -18.16 5.82
N ASN A 89 -1.45 -17.50 6.02
CA ASN A 89 -1.01 -16.28 5.35
C ASN A 89 -1.95 -15.09 5.59
N ILE A 90 -2.60 -14.62 4.53
CA ILE A 90 -3.48 -13.45 4.57
C ILE A 90 -4.64 -13.62 5.55
N THR A 91 -5.10 -14.86 5.79
CA THR A 91 -6.19 -15.16 6.72
C THR A 91 -5.84 -14.77 8.15
N GLY A 92 -4.65 -15.14 8.63
CA GLY A 92 -4.21 -14.80 9.98
C GLY A 92 -3.95 -13.32 10.18
N LEU A 93 -3.42 -12.63 9.16
CA LEU A 93 -3.27 -11.18 9.23
C LEU A 93 -4.61 -10.44 9.29
N ARG A 94 -5.62 -10.91 8.55
CA ARG A 94 -6.99 -10.38 8.64
C ARG A 94 -7.63 -10.67 10.00
N GLY A 95 -7.41 -11.87 10.54
CA GLY A 95 -7.83 -12.24 11.89
C GLY A 95 -7.25 -11.29 12.94
N ALA A 96 -5.94 -11.04 12.90
CA ALA A 96 -5.29 -10.11 13.83
C ALA A 96 -5.82 -8.68 13.72
N LEU A 97 -6.08 -8.16 12.52
CA LEU A 97 -6.71 -6.83 12.36
C LEU A 97 -8.13 -6.78 12.93
N THR A 98 -8.87 -7.89 12.80
CA THR A 98 -10.19 -8.04 13.42
C THR A 98 -10.07 -8.01 14.94
N SER A 99 -9.15 -8.79 15.53
CA SER A 99 -8.92 -8.80 16.98
C SER A 99 -8.40 -7.47 17.51
N LEU A 100 -7.59 -6.75 16.72
CA LEU A 100 -6.99 -5.50 17.13
C LEU A 100 -8.06 -4.42 17.38
N ALA A 101 -8.90 -4.11 16.39
CA ALA A 101 -9.88 -3.02 16.52
C ALA A 101 -11.17 -3.26 15.71
N ASN A 102 -11.58 -4.52 15.55
CA ASN A 102 -12.69 -4.93 14.69
C ASN A 102 -12.56 -4.39 13.26
N ILE A 103 -11.32 -4.30 12.76
CA ILE A 103 -11.04 -3.73 11.45
C ILE A 103 -11.47 -4.72 10.38
N PRO A 104 -12.47 -4.39 9.54
CA PRO A 104 -12.82 -5.25 8.43
C PRO A 104 -11.77 -5.14 7.31
N VAL A 105 -11.60 -6.24 6.58
CA VAL A 105 -10.78 -6.28 5.36
C VAL A 105 -11.61 -6.89 4.22
N ASP A 106 -12.08 -6.03 3.31
CA ASP A 106 -12.89 -6.41 2.15
C ASP A 106 -12.02 -6.98 1.03
N LYS A 107 -10.94 -6.26 0.72
CA LYS A 107 -10.01 -6.59 -0.35
C LYS A 107 -8.58 -6.67 0.18
N TYR A 108 -7.73 -7.40 -0.51
CA TYR A 108 -6.31 -7.44 -0.18
C TYR A 108 -5.42 -7.55 -1.42
N LEU A 109 -4.19 -7.08 -1.28
CA LEU A 109 -3.12 -7.20 -2.27
C LEU A 109 -1.86 -7.69 -1.54
N VAL A 110 -1.35 -8.88 -1.88
CA VAL A 110 -0.07 -9.37 -1.38
C VAL A 110 0.98 -9.17 -2.46
N ILE A 111 1.97 -8.33 -2.16
CA ILE A 111 2.95 -7.83 -3.11
C ILE A 111 4.34 -8.22 -2.62
N ASN A 112 5.07 -9.00 -3.41
CA ASN A 112 6.51 -9.18 -3.18
C ASN A 112 7.32 -8.14 -3.97
N PHE A 113 8.63 -8.15 -3.78
CA PHE A 113 9.54 -7.24 -4.45
C PHE A 113 9.51 -7.34 -5.98
N LYS A 114 9.46 -8.55 -6.54
CA LYS A 114 9.40 -8.75 -8.00
C LYS A 114 8.14 -8.14 -8.59
N ASN A 115 6.99 -8.28 -7.93
CA ASN A 115 5.73 -7.68 -8.34
C ASN A 115 5.81 -6.14 -8.35
N LEU A 116 6.44 -5.56 -7.32
CA LEU A 116 6.64 -4.12 -7.23
C LEU A 116 7.60 -3.61 -8.32
N GLU A 117 8.69 -4.32 -8.59
CA GLU A 117 9.64 -3.98 -9.65
C GLU A 117 8.94 -3.93 -11.02
N GLN A 118 8.18 -4.97 -11.36
CA GLN A 118 7.44 -5.07 -12.62
C GLN A 118 6.40 -3.95 -12.77
N LEU A 119 5.71 -3.58 -11.69
CA LEU A 119 4.75 -2.47 -11.70
C LEU A 119 5.44 -1.15 -12.06
N ILE A 120 6.57 -0.85 -11.41
CA ILE A 120 7.33 0.38 -11.62
C ILE A 120 7.93 0.43 -13.02
N ASP A 121 8.47 -0.69 -13.50
CA ASP A 121 9.03 -0.78 -14.85
C ASP A 121 7.93 -0.64 -15.92
N GLY A 122 6.74 -1.21 -15.70
CA GLY A 122 5.58 -1.02 -16.57
C GLY A 122 5.12 0.44 -16.67
N LEU A 123 5.30 1.21 -15.60
CA LEU A 123 5.08 2.66 -15.59
C LEU A 123 6.20 3.46 -16.30
N GLY A 124 7.32 2.82 -16.66
CA GLY A 124 8.50 3.46 -17.23
C GLY A 124 9.35 4.18 -16.17
N GLY A 125 9.39 3.61 -14.96
CA GLY A 125 10.09 4.19 -13.82
C GLY A 125 9.34 5.33 -13.12
N ILE A 126 9.86 5.72 -11.96
CA ILE A 126 9.29 6.74 -11.08
C ILE A 126 10.30 7.83 -10.76
N LYS A 127 9.82 9.08 -10.67
CA LYS A 127 10.67 10.20 -10.27
C LYS A 127 10.69 10.34 -8.75
N ILE A 128 11.87 10.26 -8.16
CA ILE A 128 12.11 10.45 -6.72
C ILE A 128 13.16 11.52 -6.52
N HIS A 129 12.94 12.40 -5.56
CA HIS A 129 13.96 13.34 -5.07
C HIS A 129 14.68 12.72 -3.88
N ILE A 130 15.98 12.47 -4.05
CA ILE A 130 16.87 11.92 -3.04
C ILE A 130 17.58 13.10 -2.38
N GLU A 131 17.25 13.35 -1.11
CA GLU A 131 17.69 14.56 -0.38
C GLU A 131 19.15 14.49 0.08
N LYS A 132 19.65 13.27 0.34
CA LYS A 132 20.99 13.00 0.87
C LYS A 132 21.55 11.76 0.21
N GLU A 133 22.88 11.66 0.20
CA GLU A 133 23.57 10.49 -0.33
C GLU A 133 23.13 9.23 0.42
N MET A 134 22.84 8.17 -0.34
CA MET A 134 22.46 6.86 0.19
C MET A 134 23.48 5.84 -0.28
N LYS A 135 24.42 5.50 0.60
CA LYS A 135 25.44 4.48 0.35
C LYS A 135 25.32 3.35 1.36
N TYR A 136 25.13 2.15 0.87
CA TYR A 136 25.10 0.94 1.67
C TYR A 136 25.53 -0.24 0.81
N GLU A 137 26.49 -1.01 1.29
CA GLU A 137 26.94 -2.23 0.65
C GLU A 137 26.85 -3.38 1.65
N ASP A 138 26.11 -4.41 1.31
CA ASP A 138 26.08 -5.68 2.03
C ASP A 138 26.46 -6.79 1.06
N LYS A 139 27.72 -7.22 1.18
CA LYS A 139 28.30 -8.28 0.35
C LYS A 139 27.66 -9.64 0.62
N SER A 140 27.11 -9.88 1.81
CA SER A 140 26.47 -11.15 2.16
C SER A 140 25.12 -11.33 1.47
N GLN A 141 24.42 -10.22 1.19
CA GLN A 141 23.12 -10.21 0.50
C GLN A 141 23.23 -9.74 -0.97
N ASN A 142 24.47 -9.55 -1.47
CA ASN A 142 24.76 -8.95 -2.77
C ASN A 142 23.95 -7.65 -3.02
N LEU A 143 23.82 -6.83 -1.98
CA LEU A 143 23.01 -5.64 -1.96
C LEU A 143 23.90 -4.40 -2.01
N LEU A 144 23.86 -3.68 -3.14
CA LEU A 144 24.53 -2.39 -3.29
C LEU A 144 23.48 -1.31 -3.49
N ILE A 145 23.49 -0.31 -2.59
CA ILE A 145 22.71 0.91 -2.68
C ILE A 145 23.71 2.04 -2.83
N ASP A 146 23.67 2.74 -3.96
CA ASP A 146 24.46 3.93 -4.21
C ASP A 146 23.60 4.94 -4.96
N PHE A 147 23.12 5.95 -4.24
CA PHE A 147 22.38 7.07 -4.79
C PHE A 147 23.00 8.39 -4.37
N SER A 148 23.40 9.20 -5.34
CA SER A 148 23.74 10.59 -5.12
C SER A 148 22.48 11.45 -4.88
N PRO A 149 22.58 12.57 -4.15
CA PRO A 149 21.48 13.52 -4.03
C PRO A 149 20.98 14.01 -5.40
N GLY A 150 19.68 14.30 -5.50
CA GLY A 150 19.06 14.86 -6.71
C GLY A 150 17.78 14.15 -7.15
N ILE A 151 17.23 14.56 -8.29
CA ILE A 151 16.02 13.97 -8.87
C ILE A 151 16.45 12.83 -9.79
N HIS A 152 15.99 11.63 -9.47
CA HIS A 152 16.28 10.41 -10.24
C HIS A 152 15.00 9.81 -10.79
N ASN A 153 15.08 9.22 -11.99
CA ASN A 153 14.02 8.35 -12.51
C ASN A 153 14.40 6.89 -12.24
N LEU A 154 13.94 6.38 -11.10
CA LEU A 154 14.26 5.04 -10.62
C LEU A 154 13.45 3.99 -11.37
N ASN A 155 14.12 2.94 -11.86
CA ASN A 155 13.46 1.71 -12.30
C ASN A 155 12.98 0.88 -11.10
N GLY A 156 12.35 -0.26 -11.34
CA GLY A 156 11.81 -1.15 -10.31
C GLY A 156 12.85 -1.51 -9.26
N ARG A 157 13.97 -2.09 -9.69
CA ARG A 157 15.07 -2.51 -8.80
C ARG A 157 15.63 -1.35 -7.99
N GLN A 158 15.90 -0.21 -8.62
CA GLN A 158 16.41 0.99 -7.93
C GLN A 158 15.39 1.52 -6.91
N SER A 159 14.10 1.48 -7.23
CA SER A 159 13.04 1.92 -6.33
C SER A 159 12.93 1.03 -5.09
N LEU A 160 13.14 -0.28 -5.26
CA LEU A 160 13.22 -1.21 -4.15
C LEU A 160 14.42 -0.91 -3.25
N LEU A 161 15.61 -0.71 -3.83
CA LEU A 161 16.81 -0.33 -3.10
C LEU A 161 16.61 0.97 -2.31
N TYR A 162 15.97 1.96 -2.92
CA TYR A 162 15.58 3.20 -2.26
C TYR A 162 14.67 2.94 -1.06
N ALA A 163 13.62 2.12 -1.19
CA ALA A 163 12.71 1.80 -0.10
C ALA A 163 13.33 0.97 1.03
N ARG A 164 14.37 0.18 0.74
CA ARG A 164 15.07 -0.69 1.71
C ARG A 164 16.20 0.01 2.45
N PHE A 165 16.60 1.22 2.07
CA PHE A 165 17.70 1.92 2.73
C PHE A 165 17.37 2.27 4.20
N ARG A 166 18.23 1.83 5.13
CA ARG A 166 18.08 1.99 6.60
C ARG A 166 19.25 2.73 7.28
N SER A 167 20.32 3.04 6.55
CA SER A 167 21.57 3.55 7.14
C SER A 167 21.56 5.06 7.41
N ASP A 168 20.39 5.61 7.70
CA ASP A 168 20.22 7.00 8.11
C ASP A 168 19.84 7.12 9.59
N ALA A 169 20.03 8.31 10.16
CA ALA A 169 19.81 8.60 11.58
C ALA A 169 18.38 8.31 12.08
N LEU A 170 17.41 8.12 11.18
CA LEU A 170 16.00 7.87 11.47
C LEU A 170 15.63 6.37 11.48
N GLY A 171 16.55 5.48 11.10
CA GLY A 171 16.34 4.02 11.13
C GLY A 171 15.03 3.57 10.47
N ASP A 172 14.19 2.86 11.22
CA ASP A 172 12.93 2.31 10.74
C ASP A 172 11.86 3.39 10.42
N ILE A 173 11.92 4.56 11.07
CA ILE A 173 11.06 5.71 10.74
C ILE A 173 11.43 6.25 9.35
N GLY A 174 12.73 6.38 9.07
CA GLY A 174 13.22 6.78 7.74
C GLY A 174 12.77 5.82 6.64
N ARG A 175 12.81 4.51 6.92
CA ARG A 175 12.29 3.47 6.02
C ARG A 175 10.80 3.67 5.71
N ILE A 176 9.96 3.85 6.73
CA ILE A 176 8.51 4.08 6.54
C ILE A 176 8.27 5.33 5.68
N GLN A 177 8.99 6.43 5.96
CA GLN A 177 8.87 7.65 5.17
C GLN A 177 9.26 7.44 3.69
N ARG A 178 10.30 6.68 3.40
CA ARG A 178 10.69 6.34 2.01
C ARG A 178 9.64 5.49 1.32
N GLN A 179 9.09 4.48 2.01
CA GLN A 179 8.00 3.66 1.48
C GLN A 179 6.77 4.51 1.17
N GLN A 180 6.42 5.46 2.03
CA GLN A 180 5.35 6.43 1.77
C GLN A 180 5.67 7.33 0.57
N LYS A 181 6.88 7.91 0.49
CA LYS A 181 7.31 8.72 -0.67
C LYS A 181 7.23 7.93 -1.97
N LEU A 182 7.67 6.67 -1.94
CA LEU A 182 7.60 5.74 -3.06
C LEU A 182 6.15 5.49 -3.49
N ALA A 183 5.26 5.13 -2.56
CA ALA A 183 3.85 4.90 -2.84
C ALA A 183 3.17 6.14 -3.47
N HIS A 184 3.42 7.33 -2.92
CA HIS A 184 2.92 8.59 -3.50
C HIS A 184 3.45 8.86 -4.90
N ALA A 185 4.74 8.58 -5.16
CA ALA A 185 5.32 8.74 -6.49
C ALA A 185 4.72 7.77 -7.51
N ILE A 186 4.48 6.52 -7.12
CA ILE A 186 3.79 5.51 -7.94
C ILE A 186 2.38 6.00 -8.27
N LEU A 187 1.59 6.41 -7.27
CA LEU A 187 0.24 6.93 -7.49
C LEU A 187 0.23 8.13 -8.44
N LYS A 188 1.11 9.11 -8.21
CA LYS A 188 1.25 10.30 -9.07
C LYS A 188 1.61 9.94 -10.51
N LYS A 189 2.54 9.00 -10.70
CA LYS A 189 2.94 8.49 -12.03
C LYS A 189 1.78 7.74 -12.69
N PHE A 190 1.08 6.92 -11.91
CA PHE A 190 -0.08 6.17 -12.34
C PHE A 190 -1.16 7.13 -12.85
N HIS A 191 -1.56 8.16 -12.10
CA HIS A 191 -2.56 9.14 -12.51
C HIS A 191 -2.22 9.83 -13.85
N LYS A 192 -0.94 10.15 -14.09
CA LYS A 192 -0.47 10.76 -15.34
C LYS A 192 -0.35 9.81 -16.53
N THR A 193 -0.46 8.50 -16.30
CA THR A 193 -0.34 7.49 -17.36
C THR A 193 -1.62 7.44 -18.21
N ALA A 194 -1.49 7.19 -19.51
CA ALA A 194 -2.63 7.08 -20.43
C ALA A 194 -3.59 5.95 -20.00
N THR A 195 -4.91 6.15 -20.16
CA THR A 195 -5.94 5.23 -19.67
C THR A 195 -5.79 3.80 -20.18
N LEU A 196 -5.56 3.61 -21.49
CA LEU A 196 -5.34 2.27 -22.06
C LEU A 196 -4.12 1.57 -21.45
N LYS A 197 -3.03 2.32 -21.25
CA LYS A 197 -1.82 1.80 -20.61
C LYS A 197 -2.05 1.45 -19.14
N LYS A 198 -2.83 2.25 -18.39
CA LYS A 198 -3.22 1.95 -17.01
C LYS A 198 -3.96 0.61 -16.92
N ILE A 199 -4.92 0.37 -17.81
CA ILE A 199 -5.70 -0.87 -17.83
C ILE A 199 -4.78 -2.08 -18.02
N PHE A 200 -3.87 -2.03 -19.01
CA PHE A 200 -2.92 -3.12 -19.24
C PHE A 200 -1.97 -3.35 -18.04
N ILE A 201 -1.49 -2.28 -17.41
CA ILE A 201 -0.65 -2.36 -16.20
C ILE A 201 -1.43 -3.01 -15.05
N ILE A 202 -2.65 -2.57 -14.76
CA ILE A 202 -3.50 -3.15 -13.70
C ILE A 202 -3.75 -4.63 -13.97
N GLN A 203 -4.14 -4.99 -15.19
CA GLN A 203 -4.42 -6.38 -15.55
C GLN A 203 -3.20 -7.27 -15.34
N ASN A 204 -2.03 -6.85 -15.80
CA ASN A 204 -0.80 -7.63 -15.60
C ASN A 204 -0.40 -7.67 -14.13
N PHE A 205 -0.53 -6.56 -13.40
CA PHE A 205 -0.18 -6.51 -11.99
C PHE A 205 -1.05 -7.45 -11.15
N LEU A 206 -2.39 -7.35 -11.28
CA LEU A 206 -3.34 -8.17 -10.54
C LEU A 206 -3.22 -9.66 -10.87
N LYS A 207 -2.86 -10.02 -12.11
CA LYS A 207 -2.63 -11.43 -12.50
C LYS A 207 -1.40 -12.06 -11.84
N ASN A 208 -0.43 -11.25 -11.40
CA ASN A 208 0.84 -11.74 -10.86
C ASN A 208 0.91 -11.70 -9.34
N ILE A 209 -0.08 -11.11 -8.66
CA ILE A 209 -0.14 -11.02 -7.18
C ILE A 209 -1.22 -11.93 -6.62
N GLU A 210 -1.14 -12.23 -5.33
CA GLU A 210 -2.24 -12.84 -4.59
C GLU A 210 -3.23 -11.75 -4.15
N THR A 211 -4.49 -11.87 -4.59
CA THR A 211 -5.54 -10.88 -4.33
C THR A 211 -6.95 -11.45 -4.54
N ASN A 212 -7.93 -10.88 -3.84
CA ASN A 212 -9.37 -11.06 -4.12
C ASN A 212 -10.01 -9.84 -4.82
N LEU A 213 -9.19 -8.88 -5.29
CA LEU A 213 -9.61 -7.69 -6.02
C LEU A 213 -9.71 -8.00 -7.51
N LYS A 214 -10.90 -7.86 -8.08
CA LYS A 214 -11.12 -8.02 -9.52
C LYS A 214 -10.71 -6.76 -10.28
N ILE A 215 -10.42 -6.92 -11.57
CA ILE A 215 -10.00 -5.81 -12.44
C ILE A 215 -11.09 -4.73 -12.51
N GLU A 216 -12.37 -5.12 -12.60
CA GLU A 216 -13.48 -4.18 -12.66
C GLU A 216 -13.59 -3.35 -11.37
N GLU A 217 -13.43 -4.01 -10.22
CA GLU A 217 -13.43 -3.38 -8.90
C GLU A 217 -12.25 -2.38 -8.80
N ALA A 218 -11.04 -2.78 -9.20
CA ALA A 218 -9.87 -1.91 -9.21
C ALA A 218 -10.07 -0.66 -10.09
N LEU A 219 -10.71 -0.80 -11.24
CA LEU A 219 -11.02 0.33 -12.13
C LEU A 219 -12.03 1.28 -11.50
N ILE A 220 -13.09 0.77 -10.87
CA ILE A 220 -14.11 1.58 -10.18
C ILE A 220 -13.50 2.35 -9.01
N LEU A 221 -12.64 1.70 -8.22
CA LEU A 221 -11.92 2.35 -7.14
C LEU A 221 -10.99 3.46 -7.66
N GLY A 222 -10.31 3.21 -8.78
CA GLY A 222 -9.48 4.23 -9.44
C GLY A 222 -10.29 5.45 -9.91
N ILE A 223 -11.55 5.27 -10.32
CA ILE A 223 -12.46 6.36 -10.69
C ILE A 223 -12.94 7.12 -9.45
N ARG A 224 -13.36 6.42 -8.39
CA ARG A 224 -13.84 7.01 -7.12
C ARG A 224 -12.81 7.90 -6.42
N THR A 225 -11.54 7.67 -6.70
CA THR A 225 -10.40 8.36 -6.06
C THR A 225 -9.66 9.28 -7.01
N LEU A 226 -10.19 9.48 -8.23
CA LEU A 226 -9.51 10.26 -9.25
C LEU A 226 -9.39 11.74 -8.84
N GLY A 227 -8.16 12.25 -8.78
CA GLY A 227 -7.89 13.65 -8.42
C GLY A 227 -7.77 13.90 -6.92
N GLU A 228 -8.01 12.87 -6.11
CA GLU A 228 -7.96 12.94 -4.66
C GLU A 228 -6.60 12.42 -4.16
N ALA A 229 -5.90 13.22 -3.36
CA ALA A 229 -4.64 12.79 -2.74
C ALA A 229 -4.95 11.93 -1.51
N PRO A 230 -4.32 10.75 -1.34
CA PRO A 230 -4.50 9.98 -0.12
C PRO A 230 -3.87 10.72 1.06
N THR A 231 -4.45 10.57 2.25
CA THR A 231 -3.78 10.93 3.51
C THR A 231 -3.24 9.67 4.16
N THR A 232 -2.02 9.72 4.66
CA THR A 232 -1.38 8.60 5.34
C THR A 232 -1.12 8.94 6.80
N GLU A 233 -1.51 8.04 7.68
CA GLU A 233 -1.28 8.10 9.12
C GLU A 233 -0.59 6.79 9.56
N ILE A 234 0.22 6.84 10.60
CA ILE A 234 0.75 5.64 11.25
C ILE A 234 -0.28 5.21 12.30
N LEU A 235 -0.47 3.90 12.48
CA LEU A 235 -1.31 3.35 13.54
C LEU A 235 -0.98 4.02 14.89
N PRO A 236 -1.92 4.71 15.55
CA PRO A 236 -1.66 5.43 16.80
C PRO A 236 -1.03 4.54 17.86
N GLY A 237 0.03 5.01 18.51
CA GLY A 237 0.77 4.22 19.48
C GLY A 237 2.18 4.73 19.74
N LYS A 238 2.97 3.92 20.44
CA LYS A 238 4.35 4.24 20.83
C LYS A 238 5.22 3.00 20.86
N PHE A 239 6.54 3.19 20.71
CA PHE A 239 7.50 2.11 20.93
C PHE A 239 7.58 1.74 22.42
N MET A 240 7.50 0.44 22.70
CA MET A 240 7.79 -0.19 23.98
C MET A 240 8.88 -1.23 23.75
N GLY A 241 10.14 -0.83 23.89
CA GLY A 241 11.28 -1.65 23.49
C GLY A 241 11.24 -1.94 21.98
N PRO A 242 11.34 -3.21 21.55
CA PRO A 242 11.29 -3.57 20.12
C PRO A 242 9.86 -3.62 19.55
N PHE A 243 8.84 -3.34 20.36
CA PHE A 243 7.44 -3.50 19.99
C PHE A 243 6.75 -2.15 19.77
N TRP A 244 5.74 -2.12 18.91
CA TRP A 244 4.81 -1.00 18.80
C TRP A 244 3.57 -1.30 19.65
N SER A 245 3.35 -0.52 20.70
CA SER A 245 2.17 -0.63 21.55
C SER A 245 1.07 0.29 21.01
N PRO A 246 -0.06 -0.27 20.53
CA PRO A 246 -1.14 0.52 19.94
C PRO A 246 -1.89 1.31 21.02
N GLU A 247 -2.20 2.59 20.71
CA GLU A 247 -3.09 3.40 21.54
C GLU A 247 -4.54 3.15 21.13
N MET A 248 -5.20 2.22 21.84
CA MET A 248 -6.47 1.64 21.42
C MET A 248 -7.61 2.66 21.32
N SER A 249 -7.63 3.68 22.18
CA SER A 249 -8.67 4.72 22.12
C SER A 249 -8.60 5.51 20.80
N GLU A 250 -7.40 5.95 20.42
CA GLU A 250 -7.17 6.70 19.19
C GLU A 250 -7.38 5.84 17.94
N LEU A 251 -6.93 4.57 17.98
CA LEU A 251 -7.16 3.62 16.88
C LEU A 251 -8.66 3.40 16.65
N ASN A 252 -9.43 3.18 17.71
CA ASN A 252 -10.88 3.00 17.60
C ASN A 252 -11.59 4.25 17.06
N GLN A 253 -11.15 5.46 17.46
CA GLN A 253 -11.64 6.70 16.88
C GLN A 253 -11.31 6.81 15.39
N TRP A 254 -10.10 6.42 14.99
CA TRP A 254 -9.68 6.42 13.59
C TRP A 254 -10.55 5.45 12.76
N VAL A 255 -10.81 4.24 13.25
CA VAL A 255 -11.68 3.25 12.60
C VAL A 255 -13.11 3.78 12.48
N ALA A 256 -13.67 4.32 13.56
CA ALA A 256 -15.02 4.89 13.55
C ALA A 256 -15.15 6.03 12.53
N LYS A 257 -14.14 6.90 12.45
CA LYS A 257 -14.13 8.05 11.54
C LYS A 257 -13.88 7.68 10.09
N ASN A 258 -12.99 6.74 9.79
CA ASN A 258 -12.53 6.53 8.41
C ASN A 258 -13.09 5.25 7.78
N ILE A 259 -13.58 4.31 8.57
CA ILE A 259 -14.15 3.06 8.08
C ILE A 259 -15.65 3.06 8.25
N ASN A 260 -16.17 3.32 9.45
CA ASN A 260 -17.58 3.10 9.79
C ASN A 260 -18.56 4.20 9.31
N GLN A 261 -18.06 5.22 8.62
CA GLN A 261 -18.87 6.27 8.00
C GLN A 261 -19.54 5.80 6.71
#